data_AF-A0A951XSE7-F1
#
_entry.id   AF-A0A951XSE7-F1
#
_cell.length_a   1.000
_cell.length_b   1.000
_cell.length_c   1.000
_cell.angle_alpha   90.00
_cell.angle_beta   90.00
_cell.angle_gamma   90.00
#
_symmetry.space_group_name_H-M   'P 1'
#
loop_
_entity.id
_entity.type
_entity.pdbx_description
1 polymer ?
#
loop_
_entity_poly.entity_id
_entity_poly.type
_entity_poly.pdbx_seq_one_letter_code
_entity_poly.pdbx_strand_id
1 'polypeptide(L)'
;MATLPSGTLLSIASAFAAAKVVSSISNAAEAVVSCTAHGYAVGDIVQLYSGWGRLNRRVVRVKSATTDAFVAENIDTTNQEFFPAGSGGGSVRKVNTFTQISKYLNPTQSGGDPKNVTVRFMDEDTETNLNDGFTAVAESFEVDADQFGSGAYNALRALTDVQSDTVLKKTLKSGATIYTPCTVALNENVRLADGSIMTNVVAINGNGRITRYAAA
;
A
#
# COMPACT_ATOMS: atom_id res chain seq x y z
N MET A 1 12.39 -0.19 -21.00
CA MET A 1 13.50 0.73 -20.69
C MET A 1 13.68 0.81 -19.18
N ALA A 2 14.90 0.78 -18.68
CA ALA A 2 15.18 0.97 -17.26
C ALA A 2 14.86 2.42 -16.85
N THR A 3 14.15 2.60 -15.73
CA THR A 3 13.75 3.92 -15.22
C THR A 3 14.55 4.23 -13.97
N LEU A 4 15.19 5.40 -13.94
CA LEU A 4 15.91 5.88 -12.76
C LEU A 4 14.91 6.32 -11.67
N PRO A 5 15.27 6.18 -10.38
CA PRO A 5 14.41 6.58 -9.26
C PRO A 5 14.26 8.11 -9.13
N SER A 6 15.15 8.87 -9.77
CA SER A 6 15.12 10.34 -9.82
C SER A 6 13.81 10.85 -10.44
N GLY A 7 13.10 11.71 -9.73
CA GLY A 7 11.81 12.26 -10.17
C GLY A 7 10.58 11.43 -9.77
N THR A 8 10.75 10.46 -8.88
CA THR A 8 9.60 9.79 -8.23
C THR A 8 8.88 10.79 -7.32
N LEU A 9 7.54 10.78 -7.33
CA LEU A 9 6.74 11.58 -6.41
C LEU A 9 6.17 10.67 -5.31
N LEU A 10 6.37 11.04 -4.06
CA LEU A 10 5.77 10.39 -2.91
C LEU A 10 4.52 11.15 -2.48
N SER A 11 3.44 10.43 -2.20
CA SER A 11 2.22 11.01 -1.66
C SER A 11 1.59 10.06 -0.65
N ILE A 12 1.05 10.59 0.44
CA ILE A 12 0.40 9.81 1.49
C ILE A 12 -1.11 10.03 1.45
N ALA A 13 -1.89 8.97 1.67
CA ALA A 13 -3.33 9.09 1.84
C ALA A 13 -3.64 9.80 3.18
N SER A 14 -4.03 11.06 3.10
CA SER A 14 -4.29 11.93 4.26
C SER A 14 -5.76 11.95 4.67
N ALA A 15 -6.67 11.64 3.75
CA ALA A 15 -8.10 11.59 4.00
C ALA A 15 -8.75 10.38 3.33
N PHE A 16 -9.54 9.65 4.11
CA PHE A 16 -10.37 8.55 3.64
C PHE A 16 -11.85 8.91 3.73
N ALA A 17 -12.66 8.40 2.81
CA ALA A 17 -14.10 8.40 2.95
C ALA A 17 -14.53 7.41 4.05
N ALA A 18 -15.75 7.60 4.56
CA ALA A 18 -16.36 6.63 5.47
C ALA A 18 -16.35 5.23 4.85
N ALA A 19 -15.99 4.23 5.66
CA ALA A 19 -15.97 2.84 5.21
C ALA A 19 -17.38 2.40 4.79
N LYS A 20 -17.47 1.72 3.66
CA LYS A 20 -18.67 1.09 3.14
C LYS A 20 -18.56 -0.42 3.30
N VAL A 21 -19.70 -1.07 3.54
CA VAL A 21 -19.76 -2.52 3.74
C VAL A 21 -19.69 -3.22 2.38
N VAL A 22 -18.79 -4.20 2.27
CA VAL A 22 -18.70 -5.10 1.12
C VAL A 22 -19.46 -6.37 1.46
N SER A 23 -20.55 -6.63 0.75
CA SER A 23 -21.40 -7.81 1.00
C SER A 23 -20.82 -9.07 0.40
N SER A 24 -20.20 -8.97 -0.78
CA SER A 24 -19.55 -10.11 -1.45
C SER A 24 -18.48 -9.63 -2.43
N ILE A 25 -17.54 -10.52 -2.72
CA ILE A 25 -16.56 -10.37 -3.80
C ILE A 25 -16.68 -11.61 -4.69
N SER A 26 -16.81 -11.42 -6.01
CA SER A 26 -16.95 -12.53 -6.96
C SER A 26 -15.64 -13.30 -7.15
N ASN A 27 -15.75 -14.57 -7.56
CA ASN A 27 -14.63 -15.38 -8.05
C ASN A 27 -14.50 -15.22 -9.57
N ALA A 28 -13.70 -14.25 -10.02
CA ALA A 28 -13.54 -13.95 -11.43
C ALA A 28 -12.12 -13.46 -11.71
N ALA A 29 -11.71 -13.46 -12.99
CA ALA A 29 -10.42 -12.90 -13.40
C ALA A 29 -10.31 -11.40 -13.08
N GLU A 30 -11.46 -10.72 -13.05
CA GLU A 30 -11.60 -9.39 -12.47
C GLU A 30 -12.68 -9.45 -11.37
N ALA A 31 -12.25 -9.34 -10.12
CA ALA A 31 -13.15 -9.42 -8.99
C ALA A 31 -14.17 -8.28 -8.98
N VAL A 32 -15.46 -8.64 -8.97
CA VAL A 32 -16.58 -7.72 -8.77
C VAL A 32 -16.86 -7.63 -7.28
N VAL A 33 -16.80 -6.41 -6.75
CA VAL A 33 -17.01 -6.11 -5.33
C VAL A 33 -18.40 -5.51 -5.18
N SER A 34 -19.28 -6.22 -4.47
CA SER A 34 -20.64 -5.79 -4.18
C SER A 34 -20.64 -4.84 -2.98
N CYS A 35 -21.03 -3.59 -3.21
CA CYS A 35 -21.04 -2.53 -2.20
C CYS A 35 -22.14 -1.51 -2.53
N THR A 36 -23.27 -1.61 -1.83
CA THR A 36 -24.46 -0.78 -2.06
C THR A 36 -24.20 0.71 -1.85
N ALA A 37 -24.69 1.54 -2.76
CA ALA A 37 -24.63 3.01 -2.68
C ALA A 37 -23.24 3.55 -2.32
N HIS A 38 -22.22 3.05 -3.02
CA HIS A 38 -20.83 3.41 -2.77
C HIS A 38 -20.43 4.78 -3.34
N GLY A 39 -21.11 5.25 -4.41
CA GLY A 39 -20.79 6.51 -5.09
C GLY A 39 -19.39 6.58 -5.76
N TYR A 40 -18.69 5.45 -5.92
CA TYR A 40 -17.39 5.38 -6.57
C TYR A 40 -17.49 5.52 -8.09
N ALA A 41 -16.43 6.07 -8.67
CA ALA A 41 -16.25 6.28 -10.10
C ALA A 41 -15.01 5.53 -10.62
N VAL A 42 -14.93 5.39 -11.95
CA VAL A 42 -13.76 4.81 -12.62
C VAL A 42 -12.50 5.61 -12.28
N GLY A 43 -11.43 4.91 -11.94
CA GLY A 43 -10.14 5.51 -11.57
C GLY A 43 -9.99 5.84 -10.08
N ASP A 44 -11.05 5.73 -9.29
CA ASP A 44 -10.97 5.91 -7.84
C ASP A 44 -10.04 4.87 -7.20
N ILE A 45 -9.28 5.30 -6.20
CA ILE A 45 -8.40 4.43 -5.42
C ILE A 45 -9.10 4.08 -4.12
N VAL A 46 -9.28 2.78 -3.90
CA VAL A 46 -9.97 2.25 -2.72
C VAL A 46 -9.09 1.23 -2.01
N GLN A 47 -9.18 1.21 -0.69
CA GLN A 47 -8.54 0.20 0.14
C GLN A 47 -9.60 -0.79 0.63
N LEU A 48 -9.37 -2.07 0.35
CA LEU A 48 -10.25 -3.16 0.76
C LEU A 48 -9.75 -3.82 2.04
N TYR A 49 -10.71 -4.15 2.89
CA TYR A 49 -10.58 -5.06 4.00
C TYR A 49 -11.50 -6.23 3.71
N SER A 50 -10.93 -7.40 3.48
CA SER A 50 -11.65 -8.61 3.09
C SER A 50 -11.30 -9.74 4.05
N GLY A 51 -12.24 -10.65 4.28
CA GLY A 51 -11.97 -11.92 4.97
C GLY A 51 -10.90 -12.77 4.28
N TRP A 52 -10.64 -12.55 3.00
CA TRP A 52 -9.53 -13.21 2.30
C TRP A 52 -8.20 -12.52 2.62
N GLY A 53 -7.29 -13.23 3.28
CA GLY A 53 -5.98 -12.70 3.68
C GLY A 53 -5.15 -12.11 2.52
N ARG A 54 -5.33 -12.61 1.29
CA ARG A 54 -4.64 -12.10 0.09
C ARG A 54 -5.20 -10.77 -0.45
N LEU A 55 -6.42 -10.39 -0.08
CA LEU A 55 -7.03 -9.10 -0.43
C LEU A 55 -7.15 -8.15 0.75
N ASN A 56 -6.94 -8.63 1.97
CA ASN A 56 -7.00 -7.79 3.15
C ASN A 56 -5.95 -6.65 3.08
N ARG A 57 -6.38 -5.45 3.45
CA ARG A 57 -5.64 -4.17 3.39
C ARG A 57 -5.16 -3.76 2.01
N ARG A 58 -5.53 -4.48 0.95
CA ARG A 58 -5.01 -4.23 -0.39
C ARG A 58 -5.65 -2.99 -1.00
N VAL A 59 -4.85 -2.21 -1.70
CA VAL A 59 -5.30 -1.03 -2.44
C VAL A 59 -5.56 -1.43 -3.88
N VAL A 60 -6.70 -1.01 -4.42
CA VAL A 60 -7.11 -1.29 -5.80
C VAL A 60 -7.66 -0.03 -6.45
N ARG A 61 -7.49 0.06 -7.76
CA ARG A 61 -8.14 1.06 -8.61
C ARG A 61 -9.46 0.48 -9.14
N VAL A 62 -10.50 1.31 -9.14
CA VAL A 62 -11.81 0.97 -9.68
C VAL A 62 -11.74 0.98 -11.21
N LYS A 63 -11.97 -0.17 -11.85
CA LYS A 63 -11.98 -0.29 -13.32
C LYS A 63 -13.31 0.13 -13.93
N SER A 64 -14.41 -0.34 -13.36
CA SER A 64 -15.78 0.03 -13.71
C SER A 64 -16.62 0.07 -12.45
N ALA A 65 -17.66 0.91 -12.45
CA ALA A 65 -18.55 1.08 -11.31
C ALA A 65 -20.00 1.11 -11.79
N THR A 66 -20.87 0.47 -11.03
CA THR A 66 -22.33 0.54 -11.11
C THR A 66 -22.84 1.19 -9.82
N THR A 67 -24.16 1.32 -9.63
CA THR A 67 -24.70 1.92 -8.39
C THR A 67 -24.30 1.14 -7.12
N ASP A 68 -24.24 -0.19 -7.22
CA ASP A 68 -24.11 -1.10 -6.07
C ASP A 68 -22.96 -2.09 -6.16
N ALA A 69 -22.11 -1.97 -7.19
CA ALA A 69 -20.94 -2.83 -7.36
C ALA A 69 -19.87 -2.15 -8.20
N PHE A 70 -18.61 -2.48 -7.94
CA PHE A 70 -17.48 -2.04 -8.74
C PHE A 70 -16.53 -3.18 -9.08
N VAL A 71 -15.81 -3.08 -10.19
CA VAL A 71 -14.79 -4.04 -10.60
C VAL A 71 -13.42 -3.57 -10.13
N ALA A 72 -12.72 -4.42 -9.38
CA ALA A 72 -11.37 -4.16 -8.91
C ALA A 72 -10.34 -4.50 -10.00
N GLU A 73 -9.53 -3.51 -10.40
CA GLU A 73 -8.55 -3.69 -11.47
C GLU A 73 -7.36 -4.55 -11.05
N ASN A 74 -6.97 -5.51 -11.90
CA ASN A 74 -5.85 -6.44 -11.68
C ASN A 74 -5.98 -7.31 -10.41
N ILE A 75 -7.22 -7.68 -10.08
CA ILE A 75 -7.53 -8.61 -8.98
C ILE A 75 -8.17 -9.88 -9.54
N ASP A 76 -7.37 -10.93 -9.61
CA ASP A 76 -7.80 -12.28 -10.01
C ASP A 76 -8.16 -13.11 -8.76
N THR A 77 -9.42 -13.53 -8.69
CA THR A 77 -10.00 -14.37 -7.63
C THR A 77 -10.55 -15.70 -8.17
N THR A 78 -10.09 -16.14 -9.33
CA THR A 78 -10.53 -17.39 -9.99
C THR A 78 -10.23 -18.65 -9.17
N ASN A 79 -9.13 -18.66 -8.42
CA ASN A 79 -8.75 -19.82 -7.62
C ASN A 79 -9.58 -19.90 -6.32
N GLN A 80 -10.57 -20.80 -6.30
CA GLN A 80 -11.50 -20.96 -5.18
C GLN A 80 -10.87 -21.57 -3.91
N GLU A 81 -9.75 -22.28 -4.01
CA GLU A 81 -9.00 -22.74 -2.83
C GLU A 81 -8.40 -21.56 -2.05
N PHE A 82 -7.95 -20.54 -2.79
CA PHE A 82 -7.39 -19.32 -2.22
C PHE A 82 -8.45 -18.26 -1.91
N PHE A 83 -9.59 -18.34 -2.58
CA PHE A 83 -10.73 -17.43 -2.44
C PHE A 83 -12.03 -18.22 -2.28
N PRO A 84 -12.25 -18.86 -1.11
CA PRO A 84 -13.47 -19.62 -0.87
C PRO A 84 -14.71 -18.74 -1.02
N ALA A 85 -15.69 -19.23 -1.78
CA ALA A 85 -16.93 -18.51 -2.06
C ALA A 85 -17.65 -18.12 -0.75
N GLY A 86 -18.18 -16.89 -0.69
CA GLY A 86 -18.90 -16.38 0.47
C GLY A 86 -18.04 -15.81 1.60
N SER A 87 -16.72 -16.05 1.61
CA SER A 87 -15.81 -15.56 2.67
C SER A 87 -15.08 -14.24 2.31
N GLY A 88 -15.42 -13.64 1.18
CA GLY A 88 -14.75 -12.43 0.66
C GLY A 88 -15.29 -11.10 1.20
N GLY A 89 -16.38 -11.11 1.98
CA GLY A 89 -17.00 -9.91 2.54
C GLY A 89 -16.07 -9.10 3.46
N GLY A 90 -16.49 -7.88 3.80
CA GLY A 90 -15.73 -6.99 4.68
C GLY A 90 -16.10 -5.53 4.51
N SER A 91 -15.10 -4.66 4.35
CA SER A 91 -15.33 -3.23 4.15
C SER A 91 -14.37 -2.63 3.11
N VAL A 92 -14.77 -1.51 2.54
CA VAL A 92 -13.97 -0.74 1.59
C VAL A 92 -13.99 0.72 1.99
N ARG A 93 -12.85 1.40 1.87
CA ARG A 93 -12.76 2.84 2.06
C ARG A 93 -12.08 3.48 0.86
N LYS A 94 -12.67 4.54 0.33
CA LYS A 94 -12.07 5.35 -0.75
C LYS A 94 -11.03 6.31 -0.18
N VAL A 95 -9.92 6.48 -0.89
CA VAL A 95 -8.98 7.57 -0.61
C VAL A 95 -9.53 8.84 -1.25
N ASN A 96 -9.85 9.85 -0.45
CA ASN A 96 -10.34 11.14 -0.95
C ASN A 96 -9.19 12.03 -1.39
N THR A 97 -8.11 12.07 -0.61
CA THR A 97 -7.00 12.99 -0.83
C THR A 97 -5.67 12.28 -0.64
N PHE A 98 -4.80 12.41 -1.64
CA PHE A 98 -3.38 12.12 -1.51
C PHE A 98 -2.64 13.43 -1.31
N THR A 99 -1.96 13.59 -0.19
CA THR A 99 -1.08 14.74 0.07
C THR A 99 0.32 14.39 -0.40
N GLN A 100 0.86 15.18 -1.34
CA GLN A 100 2.22 15.00 -1.82
C GLN A 100 3.23 15.38 -0.73
N ILE A 101 4.26 14.55 -0.57
CA ILE A 101 5.40 14.82 0.31
C ILE A 101 6.46 15.53 -0.55
N SER A 102 6.68 16.81 -0.29
CA SER A 102 7.70 17.62 -0.92
C SER A 102 9.04 17.52 -0.18
N LYS A 103 10.15 17.75 -0.92
CA LYS A 103 11.50 17.84 -0.35
C LYS A 103 11.87 16.66 0.57
N TYR A 104 11.62 15.45 0.09
CA TYR A 104 12.11 14.26 0.75
C TYR A 104 13.51 13.89 0.23
N LEU A 105 14.32 13.27 1.08
CA LEU A 105 15.71 12.89 0.85
C LEU A 105 15.90 11.42 1.22
N ASN A 106 16.96 10.83 0.69
CA ASN A 106 17.49 9.53 1.12
C ASN A 106 16.42 8.41 1.24
N PRO A 107 15.59 8.16 0.19
CA PRO A 107 14.65 7.05 0.23
C PRO A 107 15.40 5.73 0.25
N THR A 108 15.19 4.93 1.29
CA THR A 108 15.69 3.57 1.43
C THR A 108 14.53 2.60 1.60
N GLN A 109 14.70 1.40 1.08
CA GLN A 109 13.71 0.33 1.21
C GLN A 109 14.44 -0.94 1.63
N SER A 110 13.84 -1.67 2.56
CA SER A 110 14.31 -2.98 3.02
C SER A 110 13.15 -3.97 3.11
N GLY A 111 13.48 -5.25 3.05
CA GLY A 111 12.51 -6.33 3.08
C GLY A 111 11.73 -6.51 1.78
N GLY A 112 10.80 -7.46 1.80
CA GLY A 112 10.20 -8.03 0.59
C GLY A 112 11.01 -9.18 0.00
N ASP A 113 12.10 -9.57 0.63
CA ASP A 113 12.87 -10.76 0.28
C ASP A 113 12.09 -12.03 0.63
N PRO A 114 12.18 -13.10 -0.20
CA PRO A 114 11.60 -14.38 0.12
C PRO A 114 12.24 -14.92 1.40
N LYS A 115 11.41 -15.36 2.35
CA LYS A 115 11.90 -15.99 3.56
C LYS A 115 12.08 -17.46 3.26
N ASN A 116 13.31 -17.95 3.22
CA ASN A 116 13.57 -19.36 2.98
C ASN A 116 13.64 -20.13 4.31
N VAL A 117 12.99 -21.29 4.35
CA VAL A 117 13.18 -22.29 5.39
C VAL A 117 13.94 -23.44 4.76
N THR A 118 15.18 -23.63 5.20
CA THR A 118 16.00 -24.77 4.80
C THR A 118 15.52 -25.98 5.57
N VAL A 119 15.06 -27.00 4.85
CA VAL A 119 14.66 -28.27 5.41
C VAL A 119 15.62 -29.35 4.95
N ARG A 120 15.96 -30.25 5.86
CA ARG A 120 16.65 -31.50 5.58
C ARG A 120 15.84 -32.61 6.22
N PHE A 121 15.32 -33.52 5.40
CA PHE A 121 14.74 -34.75 5.90
C PHE A 121 15.86 -35.71 6.32
N MET A 122 15.67 -36.49 7.38
CA MET A 122 16.74 -37.36 7.90
C MET A 122 17.17 -38.47 6.94
N ASP A 123 16.33 -38.76 5.94
CA ASP A 123 16.58 -39.76 4.91
C ASP A 123 17.25 -39.18 3.66
N GLU A 124 17.45 -37.85 3.62
CA GLU A 124 18.07 -37.12 2.53
C GLU A 124 19.34 -36.39 3.00
N ASP A 125 20.41 -36.51 2.21
CA ASP A 125 21.70 -35.85 2.50
C ASP A 125 21.82 -34.46 1.86
N THR A 126 20.81 -34.00 1.13
CA THR A 126 20.79 -32.67 0.49
C THR A 126 19.75 -31.77 1.15
N GLU A 127 20.15 -30.54 1.45
CA GLU A 127 19.23 -29.53 1.98
C GLU A 127 18.39 -28.92 0.85
N THR A 128 17.10 -28.73 1.09
CA THR A 128 16.20 -28.05 0.16
C THR A 128 15.64 -26.77 0.79
N ASN A 129 15.50 -25.72 -0.01
CA ASN A 129 14.95 -24.43 0.44
C ASN A 129 13.48 -24.33 0.05
N LEU A 130 12.60 -24.26 1.03
CA LEU A 130 11.18 -23.93 0.83
C LEU A 130 10.99 -22.42 1.02
N ASN A 131 10.09 -21.82 0.23
CA ASN A 131 9.75 -20.41 0.36
C ASN A 131 8.57 -20.24 1.35
N ASP A 132 8.85 -19.63 2.51
CA ASP A 132 7.92 -19.33 3.60
C ASP A 132 7.49 -17.84 3.55
N GLY A 133 6.92 -17.44 2.43
CA GLY A 133 6.42 -16.08 2.23
C GLY A 133 7.52 -15.03 2.08
N PHE A 134 7.23 -13.80 2.50
CA PHE A 134 8.11 -12.65 2.29
C PHE A 134 8.29 -11.88 3.59
N THR A 135 9.47 -11.29 3.77
CA THR A 135 9.73 -10.36 4.86
C THR A 135 8.87 -9.09 4.71
N ALA A 136 8.54 -8.46 5.85
CA ALA A 136 7.80 -7.20 5.84
C ALA A 136 8.57 -6.12 5.08
N VAL A 137 7.88 -5.43 4.18
CA VAL A 137 8.47 -4.29 3.46
C VAL A 137 8.49 -3.09 4.39
N ALA A 138 9.68 -2.56 4.66
CA ALA A 138 9.87 -1.31 5.37
C ALA A 138 10.53 -0.29 4.45
N GLU A 139 10.04 0.94 4.47
CA GLU A 139 10.63 2.03 3.72
C GLU A 139 10.92 3.18 4.67
N SER A 140 12.04 3.86 4.47
CA SER A 140 12.33 5.08 5.23
C SER A 140 12.84 6.16 4.31
N PHE A 141 12.53 7.40 4.64
CA PHE A 141 13.04 8.56 3.96
C PHE A 141 13.16 9.71 4.96
N GLU A 142 13.94 10.70 4.59
CA GLU A 142 14.11 11.91 5.37
C GLU A 142 13.27 13.02 4.74
N VAL A 143 12.67 13.89 5.55
CA VAL A 143 12.01 15.10 5.10
C VAL A 143 12.78 16.30 5.62
N ASP A 144 12.84 17.37 4.83
CA ASP A 144 13.39 18.65 5.26
C ASP A 144 12.66 19.16 6.53
N ALA A 145 13.40 19.42 7.61
CA ALA A 145 12.84 19.84 8.89
C ALA A 145 12.15 21.21 8.80
N ASP A 146 12.56 22.05 7.84
CA ASP A 146 11.92 23.34 7.60
C ASP A 146 10.54 23.21 6.92
N GLN A 147 10.08 21.98 6.63
CA GLN A 147 8.70 21.69 6.22
C GLN A 147 7.74 21.59 7.41
N PHE A 148 8.18 21.91 8.63
CA PHE A 148 7.34 22.00 9.81
C PHE A 148 6.10 22.87 9.55
N GLY A 149 4.92 22.35 9.90
CA GLY A 149 3.63 23.02 9.68
C GLY A 149 3.07 22.91 8.26
N SER A 150 3.79 22.32 7.30
CA SER A 150 3.23 22.00 5.98
C SER A 150 2.11 20.96 6.06
N GLY A 151 1.22 20.95 5.06
CA GLY A 151 0.12 19.97 5.01
C GLY A 151 0.60 18.52 4.98
N ALA A 152 1.75 18.25 4.37
CA ALA A 152 2.37 16.91 4.33
C ALA A 152 2.93 16.52 5.70
N TYR A 153 3.68 17.42 6.35
CA TYR A 153 4.23 17.18 7.69
C TYR A 153 3.13 16.92 8.72
N ASN A 154 2.08 17.75 8.72
CA ASN A 154 0.95 17.59 9.63
C ASN A 154 0.18 16.27 9.39
N ALA A 155 0.05 15.84 8.14
CA ALA A 155 -0.55 14.55 7.81
C ALA A 155 0.31 13.38 8.33
N LEU A 156 1.62 13.44 8.13
CA LEU A 156 2.55 12.40 8.63
C LEU A 156 2.55 12.34 10.17
N ARG A 157 2.54 13.48 10.85
CA ARG A 157 2.41 13.57 12.32
C ARG A 157 1.10 12.96 12.80
N ALA A 158 -0.03 13.40 12.26
CA ALA A 158 -1.34 12.88 12.66
C ALA A 158 -1.47 11.35 12.45
N LEU A 159 -0.90 10.84 11.34
CA LEU A 159 -0.85 9.41 11.08
C LEU A 159 0.07 8.66 12.06
N THR A 160 1.13 9.31 12.55
CA THR A 160 2.03 8.77 13.56
C THR A 160 1.35 8.64 14.92
N ASP A 161 0.58 9.65 15.32
CA ASP A 161 -0.13 9.66 16.61
C ASP A 161 -1.24 8.60 16.65
N VAL A 162 -2.00 8.47 15.56
CA VAL A 162 -3.14 7.54 15.49
C VAL A 162 -2.69 6.12 15.17
N GLN A 163 -1.52 5.95 14.52
CA GLN A 163 -1.01 4.67 14.01
C GLN A 163 -2.01 3.89 13.14
N SER A 164 -2.94 4.60 12.50
CA SER A 164 -3.93 3.98 11.62
C SER A 164 -3.30 3.49 10.31
N ASP A 165 -3.87 2.43 9.75
CA ASP A 165 -3.55 1.99 8.39
C ASP A 165 -3.75 3.17 7.43
N THR A 166 -2.83 3.37 6.50
CA THR A 166 -2.89 4.35 5.41
C THR A 166 -2.24 3.77 4.15
N VAL A 167 -2.07 4.58 3.10
CA VAL A 167 -1.53 4.18 1.81
C VAL A 167 -0.48 5.16 1.33
N LEU A 168 0.73 4.67 1.10
CA LEU A 168 1.76 5.38 0.37
C LEU A 168 1.56 5.17 -1.14
N LYS A 169 1.47 6.28 -1.88
CA LYS A 169 1.48 6.30 -3.35
C LYS A 169 2.85 6.77 -3.83
N LYS A 170 3.49 5.97 -4.67
CA LYS A 170 4.69 6.37 -5.44
C LYS A 170 4.31 6.53 -6.90
N THR A 171 4.58 7.69 -7.47
CA THR A 171 4.45 7.91 -8.92
C THR A 171 5.84 7.95 -9.52
N LEU A 172 6.20 6.92 -10.27
CA LEU A 172 7.52 6.81 -10.89
C LEU A 172 7.63 7.77 -12.08
N LYS A 173 8.85 8.08 -12.52
CA LYS A 173 9.10 8.94 -13.70
C LYS A 173 8.44 8.43 -14.99
N SER A 174 8.21 7.11 -15.09
CA SER A 174 7.49 6.52 -16.22
C SER A 174 5.98 6.74 -16.19
N GLY A 175 5.43 7.37 -15.15
CA GLY A 175 3.99 7.50 -14.93
C GLY A 175 3.34 6.30 -14.24
N ALA A 176 4.08 5.20 -14.04
CA ALA A 176 3.59 4.04 -13.30
C ALA A 176 3.38 4.39 -11.82
N THR A 177 2.26 3.96 -11.26
CA THR A 177 1.90 4.20 -9.85
C THR A 177 2.00 2.93 -9.03
N ILE A 178 2.62 3.04 -7.85
CA ILE A 178 2.72 1.97 -6.86
C ILE A 178 1.95 2.41 -5.61
N TYR A 179 1.09 1.53 -5.11
CA TYR A 179 0.34 1.72 -3.88
C TYR A 179 0.79 0.70 -2.85
N THR A 180 1.37 1.19 -1.75
CA THR A 180 1.81 0.39 -0.62
C THR A 180 0.89 0.69 0.57
N PRO A 181 0.04 -0.25 1.02
CA PRO A 181 -0.68 -0.09 2.27
C PRO A 181 0.31 -0.18 3.43
N CYS A 182 0.25 0.78 4.36
CA CYS A 182 1.28 0.95 5.37
C CYS A 182 0.77 1.67 6.63
N THR A 183 1.54 1.59 7.71
CA THR A 183 1.48 2.55 8.82
C THR A 183 2.69 3.49 8.74
N VAL A 184 2.56 4.68 9.32
CA VAL A 184 3.57 5.75 9.25
C VAL A 184 4.07 6.07 10.65
N ALA A 185 5.37 6.32 10.77
CA ALA A 185 5.99 6.88 11.95
C ALA A 185 6.98 7.98 11.57
N LEU A 186 6.68 9.22 11.94
CA LEU A 186 7.54 10.38 11.82
C LEU A 186 8.26 10.60 13.15
N ASN A 187 9.57 10.77 13.11
CA ASN A 187 10.33 11.27 14.25
C ASN A 187 10.47 12.78 14.15
N GLU A 188 9.82 13.51 15.06
CA GLU A 188 9.87 14.98 15.13
C GLU A 188 11.24 15.51 15.58
N ASN A 189 12.10 14.67 16.13
CA ASN A 189 13.46 15.08 16.47
C ASN A 189 14.24 15.45 15.21
N VAL A 190 14.67 16.70 15.14
CA VAL A 190 15.46 17.23 14.04
C VAL A 190 16.88 16.66 14.10
N ARG A 191 17.33 16.04 13.01
CA ARG A 191 18.72 15.62 12.84
C ARG A 191 19.54 16.81 12.36
N LEU A 192 20.55 17.16 13.15
CA LEU A 192 21.52 18.18 12.85
C LEU A 192 22.82 17.50 12.42
N ALA A 193 23.32 17.83 11.23
CA ALA A 193 24.60 17.37 10.74
C ALA A 193 25.31 18.56 10.08
N ASP A 194 26.57 18.79 10.45
CA ASP A 194 27.36 19.89 9.89
C ASP A 194 27.55 19.69 8.37
N GLY A 195 27.44 20.78 7.61
CA GLY A 195 27.47 20.75 6.14
C GLY A 195 26.25 20.12 5.44
N SER A 196 25.15 19.84 6.15
CA SER A 196 23.91 19.28 5.59
C SER A 196 22.66 20.04 6.06
N ILE A 197 21.55 19.87 5.32
CA ILE A 197 20.26 20.42 5.74
C ILE A 197 19.70 19.66 6.95
N MET A 198 18.85 20.33 7.72
CA MET A 198 18.13 19.72 8.84
C MET A 198 17.06 18.76 8.31
N THR A 199 16.94 17.58 8.92
CA THR A 199 15.98 16.57 8.46
C THR A 199 15.25 15.86 9.60
N ASN A 200 14.05 15.37 9.29
CA ASN A 200 13.27 14.47 10.13
C ASN A 200 13.12 13.12 9.44
N VAL A 201 13.24 12.03 10.21
CA VAL A 201 13.15 10.67 9.66
C VAL A 201 11.69 10.22 9.66
N VAL A 202 11.25 9.67 8.53
CA VAL A 202 9.96 9.01 8.37
C VAL A 202 10.18 7.54 8.07
N ALA A 203 9.50 6.69 8.83
CA ALA A 203 9.40 5.26 8.57
C ALA A 203 8.00 4.91 8.08
N ILE A 204 7.94 4.05 7.07
CA ILE A 204 6.74 3.50 6.45
C ILE A 204 6.81 1.98 6.60
N ASN A 205 5.89 1.41 7.36
CA ASN A 205 5.84 -0.03 7.58
C ASN A 205 4.71 -0.63 6.75
N GLY A 206 5.05 -1.40 5.72
CA GLY A 206 4.09 -2.08 4.85
C GLY A 206 3.30 -3.13 5.63
N ASN A 207 1.97 -3.07 5.55
CA ASN A 207 1.07 -3.94 6.33
C ASN A 207 0.17 -4.82 5.43
N GLY A 208 0.39 -4.79 4.12
CA GLY A 208 -0.39 -5.52 3.13
C GLY A 208 0.34 -5.62 1.79
N ARG A 209 -0.27 -6.31 0.83
CA ARG A 209 0.33 -6.55 -0.48
C ARG A 209 0.33 -5.27 -1.33
N ILE A 210 1.48 -4.98 -1.94
CA ILE A 210 1.68 -3.84 -2.85
C ILE A 210 0.91 -4.07 -4.15
N THR A 211 0.28 -3.01 -4.66
CA THR A 211 -0.37 -3.01 -5.98
C THR A 211 0.35 -2.01 -6.89
N ARG A 212 0.59 -2.40 -8.15
CA ARG A 212 1.22 -1.55 -9.16
C ARG A 212 0.33 -1.44 -10.38
N TYR A 213 0.23 -0.23 -10.92
CA TYR A 213 -0.44 0.05 -12.19
C TYR A 213 0.56 0.65 -13.17
N ALA A 214 0.40 0.30 -14.46
CA ALA A 214 1.13 0.94 -15.54
C ALA A 214 0.71 2.41 -15.67
N ALA A 215 1.51 3.20 -16.40
CA ALA A 215 1.08 4.54 -16.79
C ALA A 215 -0.23 4.43 -17.59
N ALA A 216 -1.17 5.34 -17.31
CA ALA A 216 -2.39 5.49 -18.09
C ALA A 216 -2.09 6.04 -19.48
#